data_AF-A0A084B8C2-F1
#
_entry.id   AF-A0A084B8C2-F1
#
_cell.length_a   1.000
_cell.length_b   1.000
_cell.length_c   1.000
_cell.angle_alpha   90.00
_cell.angle_beta   90.00
_cell.angle_gamma   90.00
#
_symmetry.space_group_name_H-M   'P 1'
#
loop_
_entity.id
_entity.type
_entity.pdbx_description
1 polymer ?
#
loop_
_entity_poly.entity_id
_entity_poly.type
_entity_poly.pdbx_seq_one_letter_code
_entity_poly.pdbx_strand_id
1 'polypeptide(L)'
;MEFLIPPDGPFDAPLACHLHNPNFSVEDPYCNRGADPSNLSVHQIMSAGFTPDKVLIFDHTFRRDPVDGITAYPPDVLQVHESFTSETRSHMAAFVEVVWGAPVRERMKNTHRFEEFQLWGRYHGVSIFLEWEMDVSRLKRFVVFVAHPEAMIYGEPGTLGKKQDLHLEVAARLAQIHVRENFYERFYRPADHKFLSGSSRARRNALNEEAIAQLESVAEGSAPKSANGRQKRNTVPYLERKRLRQYPGILAYFDKEVEEGLAELDEEILSTECTLEEQKASTISHICSAVCTAN
;
A
#
# COMPACT_ATOMS: atom_id res chain seq x y z
N MET A 1 16.82 5.78 19.86
CA MET A 1 15.84 4.67 19.79
C MET A 1 14.39 5.14 19.89
N GLU A 2 14.13 6.40 20.28
CA GLU A 2 12.80 6.88 20.71
C GLU A 2 11.69 6.87 19.64
N PHE A 3 12.04 6.75 18.35
CA PHE A 3 11.08 6.73 17.24
C PHE A 3 11.15 5.47 16.38
N LEU A 4 11.86 4.44 16.85
CA LEU A 4 11.87 3.15 16.19
C LEU A 4 10.58 2.40 16.52
N ILE A 5 9.88 1.93 15.48
CA ILE A 5 8.61 1.24 15.55
C ILE A 5 8.86 -0.22 15.18
N PRO A 6 8.71 -1.16 16.13
CA PRO A 6 8.86 -2.58 15.84
C PRO A 6 7.65 -3.11 15.05
N PRO A 7 7.77 -4.29 14.42
CA PRO A 7 6.62 -5.07 13.96
C PRO A 7 5.61 -5.28 15.10
N ASP A 8 4.33 -5.29 14.76
CA ASP A 8 3.21 -5.45 15.69
C ASP A 8 2.36 -6.66 15.30
N GLY A 9 1.94 -7.46 16.29
CA GLY A 9 1.22 -8.72 16.08
C GLY A 9 2.09 -9.98 16.01
N PRO A 10 1.47 -11.16 15.87
CA PRO A 10 2.14 -12.45 15.95
C PRO A 10 2.97 -12.77 14.70
N PHE A 11 4.22 -13.18 14.89
CA PHE A 11 5.08 -13.67 13.80
C PHE A 11 4.59 -14.99 13.19
N ASP A 12 3.75 -15.75 13.90
CA ASP A 12 3.10 -16.97 13.41
C ASP A 12 1.75 -16.70 12.69
N ALA A 13 1.36 -15.44 12.51
CA ALA A 13 0.20 -15.08 11.68
C ALA A 13 0.34 -15.62 10.24
N PRO A 14 -0.75 -16.08 9.62
CA PRO A 14 -0.74 -16.55 8.23
C PRO A 14 -0.61 -15.41 7.21
N LEU A 15 -0.90 -14.18 7.63
CA LEU A 15 -0.87 -12.98 6.80
C LEU A 15 -0.07 -11.86 7.46
N ALA A 16 0.69 -11.13 6.65
CA ALA A 16 1.34 -9.90 7.06
C ALA A 16 0.87 -8.69 6.24
N CYS A 17 0.83 -7.51 6.87
CA CYS A 17 0.63 -6.21 6.25
C CYS A 17 1.96 -5.45 6.25
N HIS A 18 2.54 -5.29 5.07
CA HIS A 18 3.79 -4.57 4.86
C HIS A 18 3.49 -3.13 4.42
N LEU A 19 3.74 -2.20 5.32
CA LEU A 19 3.49 -0.77 5.17
C LEU A 19 4.76 -0.02 4.74
N HIS A 20 4.62 1.27 4.45
CA HIS A 20 5.72 2.07 3.91
C HIS A 20 6.66 2.60 5.01
N ASN A 21 6.16 3.48 5.86
CA ASN A 21 6.91 4.05 6.97
C ASN A 21 5.94 4.57 8.03
N PRO A 22 6.32 4.49 9.32
CA PRO A 22 5.58 5.16 10.36
C PRO A 22 5.85 6.67 10.27
N ASN A 23 4.90 7.47 10.73
CA ASN A 23 5.00 8.92 10.72
C ASN A 23 4.54 9.50 12.07
N PHE A 24 4.69 10.82 12.23
CA PHE A 24 4.32 11.54 13.45
C PHE A 24 2.82 11.90 13.52
N SER A 25 2.01 11.52 12.53
CA SER A 25 0.56 11.74 12.53
C SER A 25 -0.16 10.67 13.36
N VAL A 26 0.13 10.67 14.66
CA VAL A 26 -0.45 9.81 15.71
C VAL A 26 -0.75 10.67 16.94
N GLU A 27 -1.62 10.19 17.82
CA GLU A 27 -1.98 10.88 19.06
C GLU A 27 -0.78 10.99 20.00
N ASP A 28 0.00 9.91 20.14
CA ASP A 28 1.26 9.89 20.88
C ASP A 28 2.45 9.48 19.98
N PRO A 29 3.29 10.43 19.53
CA PRO A 29 4.44 10.13 18.67
C PRO A 29 5.54 9.33 19.36
N TYR A 30 5.54 9.25 20.69
CA TYR A 30 6.51 8.49 21.48
C TYR A 30 6.05 7.05 21.75
N CYS A 31 4.81 6.72 21.36
CA CYS A 31 4.30 5.36 21.42
C CYS A 31 5.08 4.48 20.43
N ASN A 32 5.62 3.38 20.97
CA ASN A 32 6.41 2.39 20.24
C ASN A 32 5.55 1.25 19.64
N ARG A 33 4.31 1.54 19.26
CA ARG A 33 3.40 0.58 18.62
C ARG A 33 3.25 0.87 17.13
N GLY A 34 3.30 -0.18 16.31
CA GLY A 34 3.07 -0.12 14.87
C GLY A 34 1.58 -0.04 14.55
N ALA A 35 0.76 -0.84 15.24
CA ALA A 35 -0.68 -0.87 15.08
C ALA A 35 -1.38 0.23 15.93
N ASP A 36 -1.00 1.49 15.72
CA ASP A 36 -1.62 2.65 16.37
C ASP A 36 -2.86 3.15 15.61
N PRO A 37 -4.10 2.93 16.13
CA PRO A 37 -5.32 3.33 15.44
C PRO A 37 -5.56 4.84 15.41
N SER A 38 -4.72 5.65 16.07
CA SER A 38 -4.74 7.11 15.92
C SER A 38 -4.08 7.57 14.61
N ASN A 39 -3.30 6.71 13.94
CA ASN A 39 -2.84 6.94 12.59
C ASN A 39 -3.95 6.61 11.58
N LEU A 40 -4.21 7.49 10.61
CA LEU A 40 -5.28 7.32 9.63
C LEU A 40 -5.13 6.05 8.78
N SER A 41 -3.92 5.73 8.32
CA SER A 41 -3.69 4.55 7.47
C SER A 41 -3.87 3.26 8.26
N VAL A 42 -3.27 3.19 9.44
CA VAL A 42 -3.41 2.04 10.33
C VAL A 42 -4.85 1.85 10.79
N HIS A 43 -5.56 2.94 11.09
CA HIS A 43 -6.98 2.90 11.44
C HIS A 43 -7.83 2.24 10.34
N GLN A 44 -7.59 2.58 9.07
CA GLN A 44 -8.29 1.97 7.94
C GLN A 44 -7.99 0.48 7.82
N ILE A 45 -6.72 0.09 7.91
CA ILE A 45 -6.26 -1.30 7.85
C ILE A 45 -6.94 -2.13 8.95
N MET A 46 -6.91 -1.64 10.20
CA MET A 46 -7.56 -2.30 11.33
C MET A 46 -9.10 -2.36 11.17
N SER A 47 -9.72 -1.29 10.66
CA SER A 47 -11.17 -1.23 10.43
C SER A 47 -11.65 -2.14 9.29
N ALA A 48 -10.78 -2.43 8.33
CA ALA A 48 -10.98 -3.45 7.31
C ALA A 48 -10.86 -4.88 7.86
N GLY A 49 -10.35 -5.05 9.09
CA GLY A 49 -10.27 -6.34 9.79
C GLY A 49 -8.86 -6.91 9.91
N PHE A 50 -7.84 -6.20 9.43
CA PHE A 50 -6.43 -6.56 9.59
C PHE A 50 -5.90 -6.06 10.94
N THR A 51 -6.34 -6.70 12.01
CA THR A 51 -6.00 -6.33 13.39
C THR A 51 -4.77 -7.11 13.89
N PRO A 52 -3.94 -6.54 14.79
CA PRO A 52 -2.67 -7.14 15.22
C PRO A 52 -2.82 -8.44 16.01
N ASP A 53 -4.03 -8.87 16.39
CA ASP A 53 -4.31 -10.20 16.92
C ASP A 53 -4.39 -11.30 15.84
N LYS A 54 -4.52 -10.92 14.55
CA LYS A 54 -4.72 -11.83 13.42
C LYS A 54 -3.61 -11.79 12.38
N VAL A 55 -2.91 -10.66 12.29
CA VAL A 55 -1.92 -10.39 11.25
C VAL A 55 -0.66 -9.76 11.85
N LEU A 56 0.47 -9.96 11.18
CA LEU A 56 1.70 -9.22 11.47
C LEU A 56 1.67 -7.89 10.71
N ILE A 57 1.86 -6.76 11.37
CA ILE A 57 1.93 -5.42 10.75
C ILE A 57 3.34 -4.88 10.92
N PHE A 58 4.00 -4.50 9.82
CA PHE A 58 5.33 -3.92 9.88
C PHE A 58 5.55 -2.95 8.73
N ASP A 59 6.46 -1.99 8.91
CA ASP A 59 6.82 -1.01 7.88
C ASP A 59 8.10 -1.42 7.14
N HIS A 60 8.30 -0.89 5.93
CA HIS A 60 9.55 -1.06 5.17
C HIS A 60 10.70 -0.25 5.77
N THR A 61 10.39 0.92 6.33
CA THR A 61 11.32 1.68 7.17
C THR A 61 10.71 1.83 8.55
N PHE A 62 11.51 1.65 9.60
CA PHE A 62 11.04 1.40 10.95
C PHE A 62 11.18 2.60 11.87
N ARG A 63 11.39 3.80 11.32
CA ARG A 63 11.56 5.02 12.10
C ARG A 63 10.46 6.00 11.75
N ARG A 64 9.82 6.63 12.75
CA ARG A 64 8.89 7.73 12.48
C ARG A 64 9.65 8.87 11.80
N ASP A 65 9.17 9.25 10.62
CA ASP A 65 9.79 10.31 9.83
C ASP A 65 8.73 11.05 8.99
N PRO A 66 8.84 12.38 8.79
CA PRO A 66 8.02 13.11 7.82
C PRO A 66 8.34 12.80 6.36
N VAL A 67 9.44 12.09 6.07
CA VAL A 67 9.88 11.81 4.71
C VAL A 67 9.74 10.34 4.36
N ASP A 68 9.64 10.09 3.05
CA ASP A 68 9.80 8.77 2.46
C ASP A 68 11.27 8.32 2.61
N GLY A 69 11.52 7.38 3.52
CA GLY A 69 12.85 6.86 3.82
C GLY A 69 13.51 6.12 2.65
N ILE A 70 12.73 5.48 1.76
CA ILE A 70 13.26 4.79 0.56
C ILE A 70 13.97 5.79 -0.35
N THR A 71 13.41 7.00 -0.49
CA THR A 71 14.01 8.05 -1.32
C THR A 71 15.00 8.94 -0.56
N ALA A 72 14.73 9.22 0.72
CA ALA A 72 15.41 10.27 1.46
C ALA A 72 16.63 9.78 2.25
N TYR A 73 16.66 8.52 2.69
CA TYR A 73 17.75 8.03 3.52
C TYR A 73 19.04 7.86 2.72
N PRO A 74 20.20 8.18 3.32
CA PRO A 74 21.49 7.74 2.80
C PRO A 74 21.50 6.21 2.59
N PRO A 75 22.23 5.68 1.59
CA PRO A 75 22.18 4.25 1.25
C PRO A 75 22.54 3.31 2.41
N ASP A 76 23.47 3.69 3.27
CA ASP A 76 23.87 2.95 4.46
C ASP A 76 22.76 2.92 5.52
N VAL A 77 22.08 4.04 5.75
CA VAL A 77 20.91 4.11 6.65
C VAL A 77 19.74 3.30 6.10
N LEU A 78 19.45 3.43 4.80
CA LEU A 78 18.40 2.64 4.15
C LEU A 78 18.72 1.14 4.23
N GLN A 79 19.98 0.75 4.02
CA GLN A 79 20.42 -0.64 4.11
C GLN A 79 20.16 -1.25 5.50
N VAL A 80 20.29 -0.49 6.59
CA VAL A 80 19.96 -0.97 7.94
C VAL A 80 18.47 -1.31 8.03
N HIS A 81 17.59 -0.43 7.53
CA HIS A 81 16.14 -0.69 7.51
C HIS A 81 15.76 -1.87 6.62
N GLU A 82 16.40 -2.00 5.46
CA GLU A 82 16.14 -3.10 4.53
C GLU A 82 16.67 -4.44 5.05
N SER A 83 17.80 -4.43 5.76
CA SER A 83 18.31 -5.62 6.43
C SER A 83 17.34 -6.10 7.50
N PHE A 84 16.81 -5.18 8.31
CA PHE A 84 15.80 -5.51 9.32
C PHE A 84 14.45 -5.92 8.71
N THR A 85 14.03 -5.31 7.58
CA THR A 85 12.87 -5.77 6.80
C THR A 85 13.07 -7.20 6.32
N SER A 86 14.24 -7.49 5.75
CA SER A 86 14.59 -8.82 5.24
C SER A 86 14.57 -9.87 6.36
N GLU A 87 15.12 -9.52 7.53
CA GLU A 87 15.12 -10.37 8.72
C GLU A 87 13.70 -10.58 9.27
N THR A 88 12.89 -9.54 9.34
CA THR A 88 11.47 -9.65 9.75
C THR A 88 10.73 -10.61 8.82
N ARG A 89 10.90 -10.44 7.50
CA ARG A 89 10.26 -11.28 6.49
C ARG A 89 10.81 -12.72 6.54
N SER A 90 12.09 -12.95 6.84
CA SER A 90 12.63 -14.31 6.90
C SER A 90 12.14 -15.10 8.12
N HIS A 91 11.72 -14.43 9.19
CA HIS A 91 11.26 -15.07 10.43
C HIS A 91 9.73 -15.17 10.54
N MET A 92 8.94 -14.42 9.76
CA MET A 92 7.49 -14.54 9.79
C MET A 92 7.01 -15.85 9.14
N ALA A 93 5.98 -16.47 9.72
CA ALA A 93 5.28 -17.63 9.16
C ALA A 93 4.28 -17.25 8.06
N ALA A 94 4.01 -15.95 7.89
CA ALA A 94 3.06 -15.45 6.93
C ALA A 94 3.42 -15.91 5.51
N PHE A 95 2.51 -16.67 4.90
CA PHE A 95 2.61 -17.13 3.52
C PHE A 95 1.82 -16.21 2.56
N VAL A 96 1.05 -15.27 3.11
CA VAL A 96 0.42 -14.16 2.37
C VAL A 96 0.95 -12.83 2.89
N GLU A 97 1.30 -11.92 2.01
CA GLU A 97 1.77 -10.57 2.36
C GLU A 97 0.99 -9.53 1.56
N VAL A 98 0.30 -8.63 2.26
CA VAL A 98 -0.36 -7.47 1.65
C VAL A 98 0.58 -6.29 1.75
N VAL A 99 1.02 -5.77 0.60
CA VAL A 99 1.98 -4.67 0.52
C VAL A 99 1.24 -3.40 0.14
N TRP A 100 1.31 -2.39 1.00
CA TRP A 100 0.50 -1.19 0.91
C TRP A 100 1.28 -0.03 0.30
N GLY A 101 0.90 0.36 -0.92
CA GLY A 101 1.41 1.55 -1.60
C GLY A 101 2.54 1.30 -2.61
N ALA A 102 2.59 2.17 -3.61
CA ALA A 102 3.51 2.06 -4.74
C ALA A 102 5.01 2.09 -4.36
N PRO A 103 5.50 2.95 -3.44
CA PRO A 103 6.93 2.99 -3.13
C PRO A 103 7.50 1.65 -2.67
N VAL A 104 6.77 0.95 -1.79
CA VAL A 104 7.17 -0.37 -1.29
C VAL A 104 7.06 -1.42 -2.39
N ARG A 105 5.97 -1.40 -3.18
CA ARG A 105 5.79 -2.28 -4.34
C ARG A 105 6.97 -2.20 -5.30
N GLU A 106 7.33 -1.00 -5.74
CA GLU A 106 8.43 -0.81 -6.69
C GLU A 106 9.78 -1.19 -6.08
N ARG A 107 10.02 -0.86 -4.81
CA ARG A 107 11.24 -1.30 -4.12
C ARG A 107 11.32 -2.82 -4.02
N MET A 108 10.22 -3.50 -3.72
CA MET A 108 10.15 -4.95 -3.64
C MET A 108 10.36 -5.62 -4.99
N LYS A 109 9.71 -5.13 -6.07
CA LYS A 109 9.91 -5.64 -7.43
C LYS A 109 11.38 -5.58 -7.89
N ASN A 110 12.13 -4.60 -7.39
CA ASN A 110 13.56 -4.45 -7.69
C ASN A 110 14.49 -5.30 -6.80
N THR A 111 13.99 -5.82 -5.68
CA THR A 111 14.82 -6.50 -4.67
C THR A 111 14.45 -7.97 -4.48
N HIS A 112 13.34 -8.42 -5.05
CA HIS A 112 12.81 -9.77 -4.91
C HIS A 112 12.44 -10.33 -6.28
N ARG A 113 12.50 -11.67 -6.40
CA ARG A 113 12.04 -12.38 -7.59
C ARG A 113 10.55 -12.66 -7.46
N PHE A 114 9.75 -11.93 -8.22
CA PHE A 114 8.32 -12.18 -8.35
C PHE A 114 7.95 -12.74 -9.72
N GLU A 115 6.94 -13.58 -9.74
CA GLU A 115 6.19 -13.96 -10.93
C GLU A 115 4.75 -13.53 -10.75
N GLU A 116 4.24 -12.74 -11.69
CA GLU A 116 2.85 -12.28 -11.64
C GLU A 116 1.90 -13.40 -12.07
N PHE A 117 0.83 -13.57 -11.31
CA PHE A 117 -0.21 -14.54 -11.55
C PHE A 117 -1.57 -13.84 -11.56
N GLN A 118 -2.18 -13.77 -12.75
CA GLN A 118 -3.48 -13.17 -12.97
C GLN A 118 -4.60 -14.11 -12.54
N LEU A 119 -5.55 -13.59 -11.78
CA LEU A 119 -6.73 -14.35 -11.37
C LEU A 119 -7.85 -14.26 -12.43
N TRP A 120 -8.78 -15.21 -12.37
CA TRP A 120 -9.87 -15.36 -13.34
C TRP A 120 -11.25 -15.36 -12.66
N GLY A 121 -12.30 -15.37 -13.47
CA GLY A 121 -13.68 -15.39 -13.02
C GLY A 121 -14.02 -14.11 -12.25
N ARG A 122 -14.58 -14.25 -11.04
CA ARG A 122 -14.97 -13.09 -10.22
C ARG A 122 -13.80 -12.21 -9.74
N TYR A 123 -12.57 -12.69 -9.92
CA TYR A 123 -11.34 -11.98 -9.57
C TYR A 123 -10.57 -11.51 -10.80
N HIS A 124 -11.23 -11.45 -11.96
CA HIS A 124 -10.64 -10.84 -13.14
C HIS A 124 -10.17 -9.40 -12.81
N GLY A 125 -8.96 -9.05 -13.26
CA GLY A 125 -8.32 -7.77 -12.94
C GLY A 125 -7.58 -7.74 -11.59
N VAL A 126 -7.47 -8.87 -10.88
CA VAL A 126 -6.63 -9.02 -9.68
C VAL A 126 -5.37 -9.82 -10.01
N SER A 127 -4.22 -9.23 -9.72
CA SER A 127 -2.91 -9.90 -9.78
C SER A 127 -2.44 -10.29 -8.39
N ILE A 128 -1.93 -11.51 -8.25
CA ILE A 128 -1.09 -11.90 -7.11
C ILE A 128 0.33 -12.15 -7.61
N PHE A 129 1.32 -11.95 -6.75
CA PHE A 129 2.73 -12.11 -7.08
C PHE A 129 3.31 -13.27 -6.29
N LEU A 130 3.86 -14.24 -6.99
CA LEU A 130 4.51 -15.41 -6.43
C LEU A 130 5.96 -15.04 -6.09
N GLU A 131 6.29 -14.96 -4.80
CA GLU A 131 7.67 -14.75 -4.36
C GLU A 131 8.44 -16.06 -4.36
N TRP A 132 9.50 -16.12 -5.14
CA TRP A 132 10.38 -17.28 -5.21
C TRP A 132 11.63 -17.08 -4.36
N GLU A 133 12.12 -18.15 -3.74
CA GLU A 133 13.47 -18.13 -3.19
C GLU A 133 14.50 -17.92 -4.31
N MET A 134 15.53 -17.12 -4.05
CA MET A 134 16.51 -16.75 -5.08
C MET A 134 17.31 -17.96 -5.57
N ASP A 135 17.65 -18.87 -4.65
CA ASP A 135 18.55 -20.01 -4.92
C ASP A 135 17.81 -21.33 -5.13
N VAL A 136 16.50 -21.37 -4.87
CA VAL A 136 15.69 -22.58 -4.92
C VAL A 136 14.36 -22.23 -5.58
N SER A 137 13.88 -23.04 -6.52
CA SER A 137 12.54 -22.89 -7.13
C SER A 137 11.41 -23.28 -6.16
N ARG A 138 11.50 -22.80 -4.91
CA ARG A 138 10.50 -22.98 -3.85
C ARG A 138 9.72 -21.68 -3.74
N LEU A 139 8.39 -21.80 -3.85
CA LEU A 139 7.47 -20.71 -3.58
C LEU A 139 7.56 -20.35 -2.09
N LYS A 140 7.82 -19.08 -1.81
CA LYS A 140 7.97 -18.56 -0.45
C LYS A 140 6.67 -17.98 0.06
N ARG A 141 6.04 -17.07 -0.71
CA ARG A 141 4.84 -16.33 -0.32
C ARG A 141 4.00 -15.91 -1.52
N PHE A 142 2.73 -15.66 -1.27
CA PHE A 142 1.84 -14.90 -2.14
C PHE A 142 1.85 -13.44 -1.71
N VAL A 143 2.21 -12.53 -2.61
CA VAL A 143 2.26 -11.10 -2.36
C VAL A 143 1.12 -10.42 -3.11
N VAL A 144 0.34 -9.61 -2.40
CA VAL A 144 -0.77 -8.85 -2.96
C VAL A 144 -0.45 -7.37 -2.79
N PHE A 145 -0.15 -6.69 -3.91
CA PHE A 145 0.06 -5.25 -3.89
C PHE A 145 -1.29 -4.54 -3.92
N VAL A 146 -1.46 -3.60 -2.99
CA VAL A 146 -2.68 -2.81 -2.87
C VAL A 146 -2.35 -1.32 -2.81
N ALA A 147 -3.34 -0.48 -3.07
CA ALA A 147 -3.16 0.96 -2.95
C ALA A 147 -2.91 1.34 -1.48
N HIS A 148 -2.18 2.44 -1.28
CA HIS A 148 -1.98 2.99 0.06
C HIS A 148 -3.34 3.40 0.67
N PRO A 149 -3.60 3.19 1.97
CA PRO A 149 -4.90 3.51 2.56
C PRO A 149 -5.34 4.96 2.33
N GLU A 150 -4.41 5.92 2.41
CA GLU A 150 -4.74 7.34 2.14
C GLU A 150 -5.20 7.62 0.70
N ALA A 151 -4.88 6.77 -0.28
CA ALA A 151 -5.43 6.92 -1.63
C ALA A 151 -6.96 6.76 -1.63
N MET A 152 -7.52 6.00 -0.70
CA MET A 152 -8.96 5.76 -0.57
C MET A 152 -9.73 6.99 -0.08
N ILE A 153 -9.04 8.00 0.47
CA ILE A 153 -9.66 9.27 0.89
C ILE A 153 -10.16 10.05 -0.34
N TYR A 154 -9.45 9.92 -1.46
CA TYR A 154 -9.68 10.70 -2.68
C TYR A 154 -10.16 9.85 -3.86
N GLY A 155 -10.03 8.53 -3.75
CA GLY A 155 -10.51 7.60 -4.74
C GLY A 155 -12.03 7.49 -4.75
N GLU A 156 -12.57 7.17 -5.91
CA GLU A 156 -13.98 6.86 -6.05
C GLU A 156 -14.27 5.45 -5.46
N PRO A 157 -15.24 5.32 -4.54
CA PRO A 157 -15.53 4.03 -3.90
C PRO A 157 -15.93 2.92 -4.87
N GLY A 158 -16.71 3.23 -5.91
CA GLY A 158 -17.24 2.25 -6.87
C GLY A 158 -16.18 1.64 -7.80
N THR A 159 -15.05 2.32 -7.99
CA THR A 159 -13.96 1.89 -8.87
C THR A 159 -12.77 1.45 -8.02
N LEU A 160 -12.08 2.41 -7.41
CA LEU A 160 -10.87 2.16 -6.63
C LEU A 160 -11.17 1.36 -5.35
N GLY A 161 -12.25 1.70 -4.64
CA GLY A 161 -12.65 0.99 -3.42
C GLY A 161 -13.01 -0.47 -3.69
N LYS A 162 -13.82 -0.73 -4.72
CA LYS A 162 -14.16 -2.08 -5.18
C LYS A 162 -12.92 -2.89 -5.59
N LYS A 163 -12.01 -2.30 -6.37
CA LYS A 163 -10.74 -2.95 -6.76
C LYS A 163 -9.90 -3.29 -5.53
N GLN A 164 -9.76 -2.35 -4.60
CA GLN A 164 -9.03 -2.55 -3.35
C GLN A 164 -9.64 -3.70 -2.53
N ASP A 165 -10.97 -3.71 -2.35
CA ASP A 165 -11.67 -4.75 -1.61
C ASP A 165 -11.50 -6.14 -2.25
N LEU A 166 -11.50 -6.25 -3.58
CA LEU A 166 -11.24 -7.51 -4.28
C LEU A 166 -9.84 -8.06 -4.00
N HIS A 167 -8.81 -7.21 -4.02
CA HIS A 167 -7.44 -7.62 -3.71
C HIS A 167 -7.32 -8.08 -2.25
N LEU A 168 -7.94 -7.34 -1.33
CA LEU A 168 -7.93 -7.68 0.09
C LEU A 168 -8.73 -8.95 0.40
N GLU A 169 -9.84 -9.19 -0.31
CA GLU A 169 -10.59 -10.44 -0.20
C GLU A 169 -9.74 -11.64 -0.66
N VAL A 170 -8.99 -11.52 -1.76
CA VAL A 170 -8.07 -12.56 -2.23
C VAL A 170 -7.03 -12.87 -1.16
N ALA A 171 -6.37 -11.84 -0.61
CA ALA A 171 -5.37 -12.01 0.43
C ALA A 171 -5.96 -12.70 1.68
N ALA A 172 -7.12 -12.25 2.13
CA ALA A 172 -7.81 -12.80 3.30
C ALA A 172 -8.21 -14.27 3.08
N ARG A 173 -8.71 -14.62 1.89
CA ARG A 173 -9.08 -16.01 1.56
C ARG A 173 -7.88 -16.93 1.47
N LEU A 174 -6.78 -16.48 0.87
CA LEU A 174 -5.53 -17.25 0.84
C LEU A 174 -5.05 -17.53 2.26
N ALA A 175 -5.08 -16.53 3.13
CA ALA A 175 -4.65 -16.65 4.52
C ALA A 175 -5.68 -17.29 5.47
N GLN A 176 -6.89 -17.62 4.98
CA GLN A 176 -8.01 -18.13 5.77
C GLN A 176 -8.39 -17.23 6.97
N ILE A 177 -8.29 -15.92 6.80
CA ILE A 177 -8.73 -14.93 7.80
C ILE A 177 -10.03 -14.26 7.36
N HIS A 178 -10.80 -13.76 8.34
CA HIS A 178 -11.98 -12.96 8.07
C HIS A 178 -11.64 -11.46 8.10
N VAL A 179 -11.95 -10.78 7.00
CA VAL A 179 -11.89 -9.32 6.84
C VAL A 179 -13.28 -8.80 6.49
N ARG A 180 -13.50 -7.50 6.67
CA ARG A 180 -14.79 -6.88 6.37
C ARG A 180 -14.97 -6.77 4.86
N GLU A 181 -15.97 -7.48 4.34
CA GLU A 181 -16.30 -7.43 2.91
C GLU A 181 -16.75 -6.03 2.48
N ASN A 182 -16.31 -5.61 1.28
CA ASN A 182 -16.66 -4.33 0.66
C ASN A 182 -16.39 -3.12 1.57
N PHE A 183 -15.31 -3.16 2.36
CA PHE A 183 -14.99 -2.10 3.31
C PHE A 183 -14.79 -0.77 2.61
N TYR A 184 -13.91 -0.70 1.62
CA TYR A 184 -13.61 0.54 0.91
C TYR A 184 -14.72 1.00 -0.02
N GLU A 185 -15.45 0.06 -0.64
CA GLU A 185 -16.59 0.35 -1.50
C GLU A 185 -17.77 0.95 -0.72
N ARG A 186 -18.10 0.40 0.47
CA ARG A 186 -19.39 0.67 1.14
C ARG A 186 -19.31 1.28 2.53
N PHE A 187 -18.23 1.00 3.27
CA PHE A 187 -18.19 1.27 4.71
C PHE A 187 -17.16 2.32 5.10
N TYR A 188 -16.10 2.50 4.32
CA TYR A 188 -15.07 3.47 4.61
C TYR A 188 -15.65 4.88 4.50
N ARG A 189 -15.54 5.64 5.58
CA ARG A 189 -15.93 7.04 5.66
C ARG A 189 -14.76 7.81 6.24
N PRO A 190 -14.11 8.71 5.47
CA PRO A 190 -13.00 9.51 5.99
C PRO A 190 -13.35 10.31 7.26
N ALA A 191 -14.62 10.69 7.40
CA ALA A 191 -15.14 11.44 8.55
C ALA A 191 -15.13 10.65 9.88
N ASP A 192 -15.07 9.33 9.83
CA ASP A 192 -15.09 8.48 11.04
C ASP A 192 -13.74 8.51 11.77
N HIS A 193 -12.66 8.95 11.10
CA HIS A 193 -11.35 9.08 11.71
C HIS A 193 -11.22 10.39 12.50
N LYS A 194 -10.84 10.27 13.78
CA LYS A 194 -10.59 11.42 14.64
C LYS A 194 -9.22 12.04 14.33
N PHE A 195 -9.23 13.16 13.62
CA PHE A 195 -8.01 13.92 13.36
C PHE A 195 -7.37 14.49 14.64
N LEU A 196 -6.05 14.69 14.57
CA LEU A 196 -5.26 15.27 15.65
C LEU A 196 -5.79 16.62 16.13
N SER A 197 -5.75 16.80 17.46
CA SER A 197 -6.01 18.07 18.13
C SER A 197 -5.00 19.16 17.73
N GLY A 198 -5.29 20.42 18.03
CA GLY A 198 -4.37 21.55 17.73
C GLY A 198 -3.00 21.39 18.40
N SER A 199 -2.95 20.99 19.67
CA SER A 199 -1.70 20.76 20.39
C SER A 199 -0.92 19.56 19.84
N SER A 200 -1.61 18.47 19.48
CA SER A 200 -1.01 17.30 18.83
C SER A 200 -0.41 17.66 17.47
N ARG A 201 -1.10 18.49 16.67
CA ARG A 201 -0.56 18.99 15.38
C ARG A 201 0.69 19.84 15.56
N ALA A 202 0.70 20.74 16.55
CA ALA A 202 1.87 21.57 16.85
C ALA A 202 3.09 20.70 17.26
N ARG A 203 2.87 19.70 18.12
CA ARG A 203 3.89 18.72 18.51
C ARG A 203 4.43 17.94 17.30
N ARG A 204 3.53 17.42 16.46
CA ARG A 204 3.91 16.72 15.22
C ARG A 204 4.79 17.60 14.33
N ASN A 205 4.41 18.87 14.14
CA ASN A 205 5.18 19.78 13.30
C ASN A 205 6.59 20.02 13.86
N ALA A 206 6.73 20.21 15.17
CA ALA A 206 8.04 20.35 15.81
C ALA A 206 8.92 19.09 15.62
N LEU A 207 8.35 17.90 15.81
CA LEU A 207 9.06 16.64 15.59
C LEU A 207 9.45 16.43 14.12
N ASN A 208 8.57 16.83 13.19
CA ASN A 208 8.90 16.81 11.77
C ASN A 208 10.10 17.72 11.47
N GLU A 209 10.11 18.95 11.99
CA GLU A 209 11.23 19.89 11.80
C GLU A 209 12.54 19.33 12.36
N GLU A 210 12.49 18.73 13.55
CA GLU A 210 13.65 18.09 14.17
C GLU A 210 14.18 16.91 13.35
N ALA A 211 13.30 15.99 12.92
CA ALA A 211 13.68 14.83 12.11
C ALA A 211 14.33 15.25 10.78
N ILE A 212 13.78 16.29 10.15
CA ILE A 212 14.34 16.88 8.93
C ILE A 212 15.76 17.42 9.18
N ALA A 213 15.95 18.21 10.25
CA ALA A 213 17.26 18.75 10.59
C ALA A 213 18.30 17.65 10.88
N GLN A 214 17.87 16.55 11.51
CA GLN A 214 18.74 15.39 11.74
C GLN A 214 19.18 14.74 10.42
N LEU A 215 18.26 14.54 9.46
CA LEU A 215 18.60 13.99 8.14
C LEU A 215 19.56 14.90 7.35
N GLU A 216 19.35 16.21 7.41
CA GLU A 216 20.24 17.20 6.79
C GLU A 216 21.66 17.11 7.40
N SER A 217 21.78 17.01 8.73
CA SER A 217 23.08 16.91 9.40
C SER A 217 23.87 15.66 9.03
N VAL A 218 23.18 14.52 8.83
CA VAL A 218 23.81 13.26 8.38
C VAL A 218 24.28 13.40 6.93
N ALA A 219 23.48 14.03 6.07
CA ALA A 219 23.85 14.25 4.67
C ALA A 219 25.09 15.14 4.53
N GLU A 220 25.23 16.17 5.38
CA GLU A 220 26.41 17.04 5.43
C GLU A 220 27.66 16.33 5.98
N GLY A 221 27.49 15.49 7.00
CA GLY A 221 28.58 14.71 7.61
C GLY A 221 29.16 13.64 6.67
N SER A 222 28.33 13.07 5.79
CA SER A 222 28.72 12.03 4.83
C SER A 222 29.34 12.57 3.52
N ALA A 223 29.44 13.89 3.35
CA ALA A 223 30.10 14.48 2.20
C ALA A 223 31.63 14.29 2.28
N PRO A 224 32.29 13.66 1.28
CA PRO A 224 33.72 13.41 1.34
C PRO A 224 34.51 14.73 1.36
N LYS A 225 35.30 14.95 2.41
CA LYS A 225 36.32 16.00 2.49
C LYS A 225 37.52 15.63 1.62
N SER A 226 37.36 15.60 0.30
CA SER A 226 38.50 15.54 -0.61
C SER A 226 38.31 16.49 -1.78
N ALA A 227 39.25 17.43 -1.85
CA ALA A 227 39.45 18.36 -2.94
C ALA A 227 39.60 17.64 -4.29
N ASN A 228 39.17 18.34 -5.35
CA ASN A 228 39.46 18.08 -6.76
C ASN A 228 38.98 16.73 -7.34
N GLY A 229 37.76 16.75 -7.89
CA GLY A 229 37.32 15.72 -8.84
C GLY A 229 35.90 15.98 -9.30
N ARG A 230 35.74 16.51 -10.52
CA ARG A 230 34.46 16.66 -11.20
C ARG A 230 33.83 15.28 -11.43
N GLN A 231 33.06 14.80 -10.47
CA GLN A 231 31.93 13.92 -10.70
C GLN A 231 30.77 14.52 -9.92
N LYS A 232 29.97 15.33 -10.61
CA LYS A 232 28.64 15.73 -10.16
C LYS A 232 27.83 14.45 -9.97
N ARG A 233 27.91 13.83 -8.79
CA ARG A 233 26.79 13.03 -8.28
C ARG A 233 25.62 13.99 -8.21
N ASN A 234 24.45 13.54 -8.65
CA ASN A 234 23.19 14.28 -8.63
C ASN A 234 22.73 14.54 -7.18
N THR A 235 23.48 15.35 -6.43
CA THR A 235 23.00 15.98 -5.19
C THR A 235 22.13 17.15 -5.59
N VAL A 236 20.91 16.85 -6.04
CA VAL A 236 19.81 17.81 -5.95
C VAL A 236 19.66 18.13 -4.46
N PRO A 237 19.82 19.40 -4.03
CA PRO A 237 19.69 19.80 -2.64
C PRO A 237 18.38 19.29 -2.05
N TYR A 238 18.41 18.85 -0.79
CA TYR A 238 17.26 18.29 -0.08
C TYR A 238 15.99 19.18 -0.18
N LEU A 239 16.17 20.50 -0.19
CA LEU A 239 15.10 21.49 -0.37
C LEU A 239 14.50 21.56 -1.79
N GLU A 240 15.24 21.19 -2.84
CA GLU A 240 14.68 21.07 -4.19
C GLU A 240 13.81 19.81 -4.33
N ARG A 241 14.14 18.71 -3.63
CA ARG A 241 13.20 17.58 -3.49
C ARG A 241 11.97 17.95 -2.66
N LYS A 242 12.14 18.82 -1.65
CA LYS A 242 11.05 19.36 -0.83
C LYS A 242 10.10 20.26 -1.63
N ARG A 243 10.59 21.04 -2.59
CA ARG A 243 9.73 21.81 -3.54
C ARG A 243 8.92 20.91 -4.48
N LEU A 244 9.37 19.69 -4.76
CA LEU A 244 8.63 18.70 -5.55
C LEU A 244 7.68 17.82 -4.71
N ARG A 245 7.77 17.85 -3.38
CA ARG A 245 6.98 17.00 -2.45
C ARG A 245 6.31 17.75 -1.30
N GLN A 246 6.26 19.09 -1.33
CA GLN A 246 5.40 19.87 -0.44
C GLN A 246 3.95 19.75 -0.89
N TYR A 247 3.34 18.58 -0.65
CA TYR A 247 1.90 18.30 -0.74
C TYR A 247 1.03 19.43 -1.32
N PRO A 248 0.81 19.46 -2.65
CA PRO A 248 -0.38 20.04 -3.22
C PRO A 248 -0.94 19.02 -4.21
N GLY A 249 -1.66 18.01 -3.71
CA GLY A 249 -2.38 17.07 -4.57
C GLY A 249 -1.87 15.64 -4.48
N ILE A 250 -2.68 14.83 -3.79
CA ILE A 250 -2.69 13.37 -3.87
C ILE A 250 -3.08 12.87 -5.28
N LEU A 251 -3.32 13.78 -6.23
CA LEU A 251 -3.53 13.54 -7.66
C LEU A 251 -2.30 13.03 -8.42
N ALA A 252 -1.08 13.13 -7.88
CA ALA A 252 0.10 12.53 -8.51
C ALA A 252 0.22 11.01 -8.25
N TYR A 253 -0.73 10.41 -7.51
CA TYR A 253 -0.75 8.98 -7.17
C TYR A 253 -1.68 8.14 -8.05
N PHE A 254 -2.34 8.74 -9.04
CA PHE A 254 -2.97 7.96 -10.10
C PHE A 254 -1.86 7.51 -11.06
N ASP A 255 -1.45 6.24 -10.92
CA ASP A 255 -0.63 5.55 -11.91
C ASP A 255 -1.29 5.75 -13.28
N LYS A 256 -0.53 6.21 -14.28
CA LYS A 256 -1.02 6.33 -15.65
C LYS A 256 -1.47 4.97 -16.21
N GLU A 257 -0.81 3.90 -15.77
CA GLU A 257 -1.20 2.50 -16.05
C GLU A 257 -2.51 2.09 -15.35
N VAL A 258 -2.87 2.73 -14.23
CA VAL A 258 -4.15 2.51 -13.55
C VAL A 258 -5.27 3.28 -14.25
N GLU A 259 -5.04 4.50 -14.74
CA GLU A 259 -6.02 5.22 -15.57
C GLU A 259 -6.24 4.53 -16.93
N GLU A 260 -5.17 4.08 -17.59
CA GLU A 260 -5.26 3.36 -18.87
C GLU A 260 -5.98 2.00 -18.69
N GLY A 261 -5.65 1.24 -17.63
CA GLY A 261 -6.37 0.00 -17.31
C GLY A 261 -7.81 0.22 -16.84
N LEU A 262 -8.15 1.38 -16.26
CA LEU A 262 -9.53 1.71 -15.89
C LEU A 262 -10.38 2.08 -17.11
N ALA A 263 -9.81 2.82 -18.07
CA ALA A 263 -10.50 3.15 -19.31
C ALA A 263 -10.79 1.89 -20.15
N GLU A 264 -9.84 0.94 -20.20
CA GLU A 264 -10.04 -0.35 -20.88
C GLU A 264 -11.11 -1.21 -20.17
N LEU A 265 -11.14 -1.21 -18.84
CA LEU A 265 -12.15 -1.93 -18.05
C LEU A 265 -13.56 -1.36 -18.23
N ASP A 266 -13.71 -0.02 -18.29
CA ASP A 266 -15.00 0.63 -18.49
C ASP A 266 -15.53 0.33 -19.90
N GLU A 267 -14.68 0.34 -20.93
CA GLU A 267 -15.09 -0.06 -22.29
C GLU A 267 -15.49 -1.54 -22.38
N GLU A 268 -14.76 -2.44 -21.70
CA GLU A 268 -15.08 -3.87 -21.71
C GLU A 268 -16.35 -4.19 -20.90
N ILE A 269 -16.56 -3.55 -19.74
CA ILE A 269 -17.81 -3.68 -18.96
C ILE A 269 -19.00 -3.19 -19.79
N LEU A 270 -18.90 -2.01 -20.42
CA LEU A 270 -19.96 -1.49 -21.28
C LEU A 270 -20.26 -2.43 -22.45
N SER A 271 -19.24 -3.05 -23.04
CA SER A 271 -19.42 -4.05 -24.12
C SER A 271 -20.11 -5.33 -23.62
N THR A 272 -19.80 -5.76 -22.40
CA THR A 272 -20.35 -6.99 -21.80
C THR A 272 -21.79 -6.79 -21.34
N GLU A 273 -22.12 -5.61 -20.82
CA GLU A 273 -23.49 -5.24 -20.44
C GLU A 273 -24.38 -5.09 -21.68
N CYS A 274 -23.86 -4.46 -22.74
CA CYS A 274 -24.56 -4.34 -24.03
C CYS A 274 -24.91 -5.71 -24.62
N THR A 275 -23.95 -6.64 -24.65
CA THR A 275 -24.18 -8.00 -25.16
C THR A 275 -25.16 -8.81 -24.30
N LEU A 276 -25.18 -8.59 -22.99
CA LEU A 276 -26.15 -9.22 -22.08
C LEU A 276 -27.58 -8.70 -22.29
N GLU A 277 -27.75 -7.40 -22.56
CA GLU A 277 -29.06 -6.81 -22.89
C GLU A 277 -29.58 -7.29 -24.24
N GLU A 278 -28.72 -7.40 -25.25
CA GLU A 278 -29.06 -7.94 -26.57
C GLU A 278 -29.49 -9.41 -26.49
N GLN A 279 -28.80 -10.22 -25.70
CA GLN A 279 -29.17 -11.62 -25.46
C GLN A 279 -30.51 -11.75 -24.72
N LYS A 280 -30.79 -10.89 -23.74
CA LYS A 280 -32.09 -10.84 -23.04
C LYS A 280 -33.21 -10.43 -24.00
N ALA A 281 -32.99 -9.40 -24.83
CA ALA A 281 -33.97 -8.94 -25.80
C ALA A 281 -34.27 -10.00 -26.87
N SER A 282 -33.24 -10.70 -27.36
CA SER A 282 -33.39 -11.82 -28.30
C SER A 282 -34.16 -13.00 -27.70
N THR A 283 -33.85 -13.35 -26.45
CA THR A 283 -34.55 -14.42 -25.72
C THR A 283 -36.04 -14.09 -25.51
N ILE A 284 -36.35 -12.85 -25.13
CA ILE A 284 -37.73 -12.39 -24.96
C ILE A 284 -38.48 -12.41 -26.30
N SER A 285 -37.83 -11.97 -27.39
CA SER A 285 -38.41 -12.00 -28.75
C SER A 285 -38.72 -13.42 -29.24
N HIS A 286 -37.81 -14.38 -28.97
CA HIS A 286 -38.02 -15.79 -29.28
C HIS A 286 -39.17 -16.41 -28.48
N ILE A 287 -39.29 -16.07 -27.19
CA ILE A 287 -40.39 -16.53 -26.34
C ILE A 287 -41.73 -15.97 -26.85
N CYS A 288 -41.80 -14.67 -27.14
CA CYS A 288 -43.02 -14.03 -27.66
C CYS A 288 -43.44 -14.62 -29.03
N SER A 289 -42.49 -14.91 -29.92
CA SER A 289 -42.77 -15.51 -31.23
C SER A 289 -43.26 -16.97 -31.12
N ALA A 290 -42.72 -17.74 -30.17
CA ALA A 290 -43.17 -19.10 -29.89
C ALA A 290 -44.59 -19.14 -29.28
N VAL A 291 -44.97 -18.13 -28.50
CA VAL A 291 -46.31 -18.01 -27.92
C VAL A 291 -47.35 -17.60 -28.97
N CYS A 292 -46.99 -16.74 -29.93
CA CYS A 292 -47.90 -16.29 -31.00
C CYS A 292 -48.15 -17.34 -32.09
N THR A 293 -47.30 -18.36 -32.22
CA THR A 293 -47.46 -19.44 -33.22
C THR A 293 -48.21 -20.66 -32.67
N ALA A 294 -48.55 -20.65 -31.39
CA ALA A 294 -49.25 -21.73 -30.69
C ALA A 294 -50.77 -21.52 -30.53
N ASN A 295 -51.35 -20.51 -31.20
CA ASN A 295 -52.80 -20.26 -31.26
C ASN A 295 -53.33 -20.35 -32.69
#